data_AF-U9TTW9-F1
#
_entry.id   AF-U9TTW9-F1
#
_cell.length_a   1.000
_cell.length_b   1.000
_cell.length_c   1.000
_cell.angle_alpha   90.00
_cell.angle_beta   90.00
_cell.angle_gamma   90.00
#
_symmetry.space_group_name_H-M   'P 1'
#
loop_
_entity.id
_entity.type
_entity.pdbx_description
1 polymer ?
#
loop_
_entity_poly.entity_id
_entity_poly.type
_entity_poly.pdbx_seq_one_letter_code
_entity_poly.pdbx_strand_id
1 'polypeptide(L)'
;MSQLTEDCLRIIFIELKNDSNTLYSCILVNRYWCRIAIPILWKNPYNNKNISNNNKFYNTIINFLPENSKQFLLENNIELPFL
;
A
#
# COMPACT_ATOMS: atom_id res chain seq x y z
N MET A 1 -26.34 11.15 8.33
CA MET A 1 -25.51 10.93 7.12
C MET A 1 -25.76 9.53 6.63
N SER A 2 -26.35 9.36 5.45
CA SER A 2 -26.45 8.05 4.79
C SER A 2 -25.03 7.55 4.53
N GLN A 3 -24.67 6.42 5.13
CA GLN A 3 -23.43 5.73 4.81
C GLN A 3 -23.72 4.75 3.68
N LEU A 4 -22.92 4.80 2.60
CA LEU A 4 -22.91 3.69 1.65
C LEU A 4 -22.48 2.43 2.38
N THR A 5 -23.12 1.31 2.06
CA THR A 5 -22.70 0.01 2.56
C THR A 5 -21.29 -0.31 2.07
N GLU A 6 -20.60 -1.19 2.81
CA GLU A 6 -19.24 -1.60 2.48
C GLU A 6 -19.14 -2.13 1.04
N ASP A 7 -20.13 -2.93 0.63
CA ASP A 7 -20.18 -3.55 -0.70
C ASP A 7 -20.21 -2.50 -1.81
N CYS A 8 -21.02 -1.44 -1.66
CA CYS A 8 -21.06 -0.37 -2.63
C CYS A 8 -19.73 0.38 -2.73
N LEU A 9 -19.09 0.68 -1.59
CA LEU A 9 -17.77 1.32 -1.58
C LEU A 9 -16.70 0.43 -2.21
N ARG A 10 -16.74 -0.88 -1.95
CA ARG A 10 -15.82 -1.84 -2.56
C ARG A 10 -15.95 -1.85 -4.08
N ILE A 11 -17.17 -1.88 -4.62
CA ILE A 11 -17.41 -1.82 -6.07
C ILE A 11 -16.80 -0.56 -6.65
N ILE A 12 -17.08 0.61 -6.05
CA ILE A 12 -16.54 1.90 -6.50
C ILE A 12 -15.00 1.88 -6.50
N PHE A 13 -14.38 1.44 -5.40
CA PHE A 13 -12.92 1.43 -5.29
C PHE A 13 -12.25 0.42 -6.21
N ILE A 14 -12.90 -0.70 -6.54
CA ILE A 14 -12.38 -1.68 -7.51
C ILE A 14 -12.32 -1.08 -8.92
N GLU A 15 -13.29 -0.26 -9.32
CA GLU A 15 -13.24 0.46 -10.60
C GLU A 15 -12.06 1.45 -10.63
N LEU A 16 -11.71 2.02 -9.48
CA LEU A 16 -10.57 2.93 -9.31
C LEU A 16 -9.21 2.23 -9.14
N LYS A 17 -9.13 0.90 -9.22
CA LYS A 17 -7.88 0.14 -8.93
C LYS A 17 -6.66 0.56 -9.77
N ASN A 18 -6.89 1.12 -10.96
CA ASN A 18 -5.83 1.59 -11.87
C ASN A 18 -5.58 3.11 -11.75
N ASP A 19 -6.41 3.83 -10.99
CA ASP A 19 -6.25 5.24 -10.68
C ASP A 19 -5.85 5.40 -9.21
N SER A 20 -4.58 5.13 -8.96
CA SER A 20 -4.00 5.14 -7.61
C SER A 20 -4.08 6.53 -6.95
N ASN A 21 -4.09 7.62 -7.73
CA ASN A 21 -4.22 8.98 -7.21
C ASN A 21 -5.61 9.20 -6.63
N THR A 22 -6.66 8.86 -7.38
CA THR A 22 -8.04 8.98 -6.89
C THR A 22 -8.29 8.05 -5.71
N LEU A 23 -7.79 6.81 -5.78
CA LEU A 23 -7.93 5.85 -4.68
C LEU A 23 -7.17 6.29 -3.41
N TYR A 24 -6.02 6.96 -3.56
CA TYR A 24 -5.32 7.60 -2.45
C TYR A 24 -6.15 8.72 -1.82
N SER A 25 -6.80 9.58 -2.63
CA SER A 25 -7.73 10.59 -2.11
C SER A 25 -8.90 9.98 -1.33
N CYS A 26 -9.44 8.83 -1.78
CA CYS A 26 -10.51 8.12 -1.07
C CYS A 26 -10.10 7.67 0.35
N ILE A 27 -8.84 7.27 0.55
CA ILE A 27 -8.33 6.84 1.86
C ILE A 27 -8.32 8.01 2.87
N LEU A 28 -8.17 9.24 2.40
CA LEU A 28 -8.10 10.43 3.25
C LEU A 28 -9.48 10.94 3.70
N VAL A 29 -10.58 10.41 3.15
CA VAL A 29 -11.95 10.87 3.46
C VAL A 29 -12.32 10.58 4.90
N ASN A 30 -12.16 9.33 5.36
CA ASN A 30 -12.38 8.91 6.75
C ASN A 30 -11.78 7.51 7.02
N ARG A 31 -11.77 7.10 8.30
CA ARG A 31 -11.25 5.77 8.71
C ARG A 31 -11.97 4.59 8.05
N TYR A 32 -13.26 4.73 7.76
CA TYR A 32 -14.06 3.67 7.15
C TYR A 32 -13.66 3.43 5.69
N TRP A 33 -13.57 4.50 4.90
CA TRP A 33 -13.10 4.48 3.51
C TRP A 33 -11.65 4.01 3.44
N CYS A 34 -10.80 4.52 4.33
CA CYS A 34 -9.41 4.10 4.49
C CYS A 34 -9.29 2.57 4.62
N ARG A 35 -10.06 1.96 5.53
CA ARG A 35 -10.05 0.51 5.75
C ARG A 35 -10.41 -0.32 4.51
N ILE A 36 -11.30 0.20 3.68
CA ILE A 36 -11.80 -0.52 2.49
C ILE A 36 -10.88 -0.27 1.28
N ALA A 37 -10.40 0.96 1.09
CA ALA A 37 -9.58 1.35 -0.06
C ALA A 37 -8.12 0.89 0.04
N ILE A 38 -7.54 0.82 1.25
CA ILE A 38 -6.14 0.39 1.46
C ILE A 38 -5.83 -0.96 0.78
N PRO A 39 -6.59 -2.05 1.02
CA PRO A 39 -6.29 -3.33 0.39
C PRO A 39 -6.33 -3.31 -1.14
N ILE A 40 -7.14 -2.41 -1.72
CA ILE A 40 -7.27 -2.26 -3.18
C ILE A 40 -6.08 -1.45 -3.71
N LEU A 41 -5.72 -0.35 -3.05
CA LEU A 41 -4.58 0.48 -3.43
C LEU A 41 -3.27 -0.29 -3.36
N TRP A 42 -3.10 -1.08 -2.31
CA TRP A 42 -1.89 -1.85 -2.05
C TRP A 42 -1.87 -3.23 -2.74
N LYS A 43 -2.90 -3.59 -3.51
CA LYS A 43 -2.93 -4.88 -4.22
C LYS A 43 -1.81 -5.00 -5.26
N ASN A 44 -1.42 -3.89 -5.88
CA ASN A 44 -0.27 -3.84 -6.78
C ASN A 44 0.52 -2.54 -6.57
N PRO A 45 1.41 -2.48 -5.57
CA PRO A 45 2.15 -1.26 -5.24
C PRO A 45 3.11 -0.82 -6.36
N TYR A 46 3.39 -1.71 -7.32
CA TYR A 46 4.35 -1.51 -8.39
C TYR A 46 3.76 -0.92 -9.67
N ASN A 47 2.41 -0.82 -9.77
CA ASN A 47 1.75 -0.32 -10.97
C ASN A 47 1.88 1.21 -11.14
N ASN A 48 2.38 1.91 -10.12
CA ASN A 48 2.75 3.32 -10.25
C ASN A 48 4.07 3.42 -11.01
N LYS A 49 3.99 3.93 -12.25
CA LYS A 49 5.08 4.10 -13.23
C LYS A 49 6.31 4.90 -12.75
N ASN A 50 6.32 5.40 -11.51
CA ASN A 50 7.42 6.15 -10.93
C ASN A 50 8.41 5.21 -10.25
N ILE A 51 9.17 4.48 -11.07
CA ILE A 51 10.22 3.53 -10.66
C ILE A 51 11.23 4.17 -9.69
N SER A 52 11.44 5.49 -9.74
CA SER A 52 12.35 6.23 -8.86
C SER A 52 11.94 6.28 -7.38
N ASN A 53 10.65 6.10 -7.05
CA ASN A 53 10.16 6.12 -5.66
C ASN A 53 10.07 4.73 -5.03
N ASN A 54 10.26 3.66 -5.80
CA ASN A 54 10.14 2.28 -5.30
C ASN A 54 11.19 1.98 -4.20
N ASN A 55 12.39 2.54 -4.32
CA ASN A 55 13.45 2.35 -3.30
C ASN A 55 13.00 2.87 -1.94
N LYS A 56 12.40 4.07 -1.86
CA LYS A 56 11.88 4.61 -0.59
C LYS A 56 10.78 3.72 0.00
N PHE A 57 9.92 3.17 -0.86
CA PHE A 57 8.85 2.29 -0.44
C PHE A 57 9.39 0.97 0.14
N TYR A 58 10.31 0.30 -0.56
CA TYR A 58 10.96 -0.91 -0.06
C TYR A 58 11.72 -0.66 1.25
N ASN A 59 12.46 0.45 1.33
CA ASN A 59 13.17 0.85 2.55
C ASN A 59 12.21 1.01 3.73
N THR A 60 11.03 1.58 3.48
CA THR A 60 10.00 1.74 4.51
C THR A 60 9.50 0.37 4.97
N ILE A 61 9.12 -0.53 4.06
CA ILE A 61 8.67 -1.89 4.42
C ILE A 61 9.75 -2.60 5.24
N ILE A 62 10.99 -2.63 4.73
CA ILE A 62 12.13 -3.29 5.36
C ILE A 62 12.33 -2.78 6.79
N ASN A 63 12.22 -1.47 7.01
CA ASN A 63 12.38 -0.88 8.34
C ASN A 63 11.30 -1.33 9.34
N PHE A 64 10.08 -1.57 8.86
CA PHE A 64 8.96 -2.04 9.68
C PHE A 64 8.93 -3.56 9.89
N LEU A 65 9.82 -4.32 9.26
CA LEU A 65 9.91 -5.77 9.49
C LEU A 65 10.42 -6.08 10.91
N PRO A 66 10.00 -7.20 11.51
CA PRO A 66 10.60 -7.73 12.72
C PRO A 66 12.09 -8.03 12.53
N GLU A 67 12.88 -7.95 13.61
CA GLU A 67 14.33 -8.13 13.54
C GLU A 67 14.73 -9.51 12.99
N ASN A 68 14.00 -10.56 13.38
CA ASN A 68 14.20 -11.92 12.87
C ASN A 68 14.04 -11.99 11.34
N SER A 69 13.08 -11.23 10.78
CA SER A 69 12.87 -11.17 9.34
C SER A 69 14.00 -10.41 8.65
N LYS A 70 14.52 -9.34 9.26
CA LYS A 70 15.69 -8.61 8.72
C LYS A 70 16.94 -9.49 8.72
N GLN A 71 17.19 -10.23 9.80
CA GLN A 71 18.30 -11.19 9.89
C GLN A 71 18.21 -12.25 8.79
N PHE A 72 17.03 -12.83 8.59
CA PHE A 72 16.80 -13.78 7.50
C PHE A 72 17.12 -13.19 6.11
N LEU A 73 16.78 -11.92 5.86
CA LEU A 73 17.12 -11.26 4.59
C LEU A 73 18.63 -11.08 4.42
N LEU A 74 19.36 -10.74 5.48
CA LEU A 74 20.82 -10.60 5.47
C LEU A 74 21.51 -11.93 5.23
N GLU A 75 21.05 -13.01 5.87
CA GLU A 75 21.55 -14.38 5.66
C GLU A 75 21.40 -14.85 4.20
N ASN A 76 20.40 -14.32 3.49
CA ASN A 76 20.16 -14.60 2.07
C ASN A 76 20.81 -13.58 1.12
N ASN A 77 21.75 -12.76 1.61
CA ASN A 77 22.49 -11.74 0.84
C ASN A 77 21.60 -10.68 0.18
N ILE A 78 20.46 -10.34 0.79
CA ILE A 78 19.64 -9.21 0.34
C ILE A 78 20.18 -7.94 1.02
N GLU A 79 20.75 -7.04 0.23
CA GLU A 79 21.25 -5.75 0.70
C GLU A 79 20.09 -4.92 1.28
N LEU A 80 20.18 -4.62 2.57
CA LEU A 80 19.24 -3.73 3.23
C LEU A 80 19.79 -2.30 3.15
N PRO A 81 18.95 -1.31 2.82
CA PRO A 81 19.33 0.08 2.55
C PRO A 81 20.01 0.85 3.71
N PHE A 82 20.16 0.23 4.89
CA PHE A 82 20.69 0.87 6.11
C PHE A 82 21.73 0.01 6.85
N LEU A 83 22.28 -1.01 6.20
CA LEU A 83 23.43 -1.82 6.66
C LEU A 83 24.56 -1.71 5.65
#